data_AF-A0A934KEY1-F1
#
_entry.id   AF-A0A934KEY1-F1
#
_cell.length_a   1.000
_cell.length_b   1.000
_cell.length_c   1.000
_cell.angle_alpha   90.00
_cell.angle_beta   90.00
_cell.angle_gamma   90.00
#
_symmetry.space_group_name_H-M   'P 1'
#
loop_
_entity.id
_entity.type
_entity.pdbx_description
1 polymer ?
#
loop_
_entity_poly.entity_id
_entity_poly.type
_entity_poly.pdbx_seq_one_letter_code
_entity_poly.pdbx_strand_id
1 'polypeptide(L)'
;MTGNEILARCLKSYGVEVIFFIMGGPMIDCENACEAQGIRMLDVRHEQAAAMMGNAYSRMLRRPSVCMAASGPGVTNLVTGIANAWADAAPVIAIGGSSPVAQNGMGAFQETDQVALFRPITRWSERCYDPRRIPELVDAAFRAAFGARPGPVYLDMPGDVLYREVDDQAVRWTRPPAERSRPLADPAEVEAALSLLEAARRPVLVSGSGVIWSGAADELGALVERAGIPFYATPQGRGVIPEDHPLSFLGARGTAFKEADLVLLVGTRQNYVIDFGRPPRWNADASMIQVDIEAAEIGRNRAVDARLVGDARAVLAQLLEAADGRLSPDRYSPWVSYLASLNEEKSIEQEKRMSADGRPMHPLRLCREVRDCLPRDAVLVVDGQEILTYARQSIPFFSPRSLNSGPYGCMGVGLPFGLGAKLALPDTPVVVLHGDGSFGFNAMEMDTAIRHRLPVVCVISNNGGWTATDRYKVGRHLGNVRYDLMFEAIGCHSEYVEDPEQVGPALERALASGKPAIVNVITDPSARAQQVRFANYST
;
A
#
# COMPACT_ATOMS: atom_id res chain seq x y z
N MET A 1 7.07 37.28 -9.41
CA MET A 1 6.34 36.05 -9.03
C MET A 1 6.55 35.78 -7.55
N THR A 2 5.55 35.26 -6.85
CA THR A 2 5.65 34.85 -5.44
C THR A 2 6.22 33.43 -5.31
N GLY A 3 6.66 33.05 -4.12
CA GLY A 3 7.04 31.67 -3.81
C GLY A 3 5.90 30.66 -4.04
N ASN A 4 4.65 31.07 -3.74
CA ASN A 4 3.43 30.30 -4.02
C ASN A 4 3.32 29.93 -5.52
N GLU A 5 3.45 30.91 -6.41
CA GLU A 5 3.37 30.72 -7.86
C GLU A 5 4.53 29.85 -8.40
N ILE A 6 5.73 30.04 -7.84
CA ILE A 6 6.91 29.25 -8.23
C ILE A 6 6.70 27.78 -7.87
N LEU A 7 6.25 27.48 -6.64
CA LEU A 7 6.00 26.13 -6.20
C LEU A 7 4.92 25.45 -7.07
N ALA A 8 3.80 26.11 -7.31
CA ALA A 8 2.73 25.59 -8.16
C ALA A 8 3.21 25.26 -9.58
N ARG A 9 3.99 26.16 -10.21
CA ARG A 9 4.58 25.95 -11.53
C ARG A 9 5.56 24.77 -11.54
N CYS A 10 6.37 24.62 -10.48
CA CYS A 10 7.24 23.46 -10.32
C CYS A 10 6.41 22.17 -10.25
N LEU A 11 5.43 22.07 -9.35
CA LEU A 11 4.61 20.85 -9.21
C LEU A 11 3.94 20.47 -10.53
N LYS A 12 3.39 21.44 -11.27
CA LYS A 12 2.81 21.20 -12.60
C LYS A 12 3.85 20.66 -13.59
N SER A 13 5.05 21.23 -13.61
CA SER A 13 6.13 20.78 -14.51
C SER A 13 6.65 19.37 -14.21
N TYR A 14 6.48 18.89 -12.97
CA TYR A 14 6.80 17.51 -12.57
C TYR A 14 5.62 16.53 -12.78
N GLY A 15 4.55 16.97 -13.45
CA GLY A 15 3.42 16.11 -13.82
C GLY A 15 2.47 15.82 -12.66
N VAL A 16 2.43 16.68 -11.63
CA VAL A 16 1.44 16.57 -10.56
C VAL A 16 0.06 16.88 -11.13
N GLU A 17 -0.84 15.91 -11.05
CA GLU A 17 -2.21 16.02 -11.56
C GLU A 17 -3.22 16.20 -10.43
N VAL A 18 -2.94 15.68 -9.24
CA VAL A 18 -3.81 15.72 -8.06
C VAL A 18 -2.99 16.06 -6.83
N ILE A 19 -3.52 16.96 -5.99
CA ILE A 19 -2.99 17.25 -4.65
C ILE A 19 -4.08 16.95 -3.61
N PHE A 20 -3.72 16.16 -2.60
CA PHE A 20 -4.58 15.86 -1.45
C PHE A 20 -4.27 16.85 -0.32
N PHE A 21 -5.25 17.59 0.18
CA PHE A 21 -4.95 18.66 1.13
C PHE A 21 -6.11 19.01 2.04
N ILE A 22 -5.83 19.78 3.08
CA ILE A 22 -6.82 20.61 3.74
C ILE A 22 -6.31 22.04 3.72
N MET A 23 -7.20 22.99 3.47
CA MET A 23 -6.81 24.39 3.37
C MET A 23 -6.35 24.97 4.71
N GLY A 24 -5.39 25.89 4.65
CA GLY A 24 -5.02 26.70 5.80
C GLY A 24 -3.74 27.52 5.57
N GLY A 25 -3.63 28.64 6.28
CA GLY A 25 -2.43 29.48 6.19
C GLY A 25 -1.17 28.72 6.68
N PRO A 26 0.00 28.95 6.08
CA PRO A 26 0.30 29.90 5.00
C PRO A 26 0.15 29.32 3.57
N MET A 27 -0.52 28.18 3.37
CA MET A 27 -0.56 27.49 2.06
C MET A 27 -1.69 27.93 1.13
N ILE A 28 -2.65 28.73 1.59
CA ILE A 28 -3.87 29.09 0.83
C ILE A 28 -3.55 29.61 -0.58
N ASP A 29 -2.60 30.53 -0.72
CA ASP A 29 -2.25 31.10 -2.02
C ASP A 29 -1.48 30.12 -2.90
N CYS A 30 -0.73 29.19 -2.30
CA CYS A 30 -0.11 28.08 -3.02
C CYS A 30 -1.17 27.11 -3.57
N GLU A 31 -2.20 26.80 -2.78
CA GLU A 31 -3.32 25.94 -3.20
C GLU A 31 -4.07 26.56 -4.39
N ASN A 32 -4.41 27.84 -4.30
CA ASN A 32 -5.01 28.61 -5.39
C ASN A 32 -4.11 28.64 -6.63
N ALA A 33 -2.80 28.84 -6.45
CA ALA A 33 -1.85 28.82 -7.55
C ALA A 33 -1.76 27.43 -8.21
N CYS A 34 -1.82 26.34 -7.45
CA CYS A 34 -1.84 24.97 -7.97
C CYS A 34 -3.12 24.71 -8.80
N GLU A 35 -4.27 25.13 -8.31
CA GLU A 35 -5.54 25.05 -9.05
C GLU A 35 -5.45 25.84 -10.37
N ALA A 36 -4.90 27.06 -10.34
CA ALA A 36 -4.70 27.89 -11.52
C ALA A 36 -3.74 27.26 -12.57
N GLN A 37 -2.82 26.38 -12.14
CA GLN A 37 -1.98 25.56 -13.03
C GLN A 37 -2.72 24.34 -13.60
N GLY A 38 -4.00 24.16 -13.28
CA GLY A 38 -4.82 23.02 -13.68
C GLY A 38 -4.41 21.73 -12.96
N ILE A 39 -3.98 21.82 -11.70
CA ILE A 39 -3.83 20.67 -10.81
C ILE A 39 -5.17 20.47 -10.10
N ARG A 40 -5.67 19.23 -10.06
CA ARG A 40 -6.90 18.92 -9.34
C ARG A 40 -6.65 18.96 -7.84
N MET A 41 -7.35 19.86 -7.14
CA MET A 41 -7.28 20.00 -5.70
C MET A 41 -8.35 19.11 -5.04
N LEU A 42 -7.93 18.14 -4.22
CA LEU A 42 -8.83 17.26 -3.48
C LEU A 42 -8.77 17.59 -1.98
N ASP A 43 -9.72 18.40 -1.52
CA ASP A 43 -9.84 18.76 -0.10
C ASP A 43 -10.44 17.60 0.71
N VAL A 44 -9.77 17.24 1.81
CA VAL A 44 -10.15 16.14 2.72
C VAL A 44 -10.78 16.65 4.01
N ARG A 45 -11.19 15.75 4.90
CA ARG A 45 -11.64 16.11 6.27
C ARG A 45 -10.52 16.01 7.30
N HIS A 46 -9.44 15.29 7.02
CA HIS A 46 -8.28 15.19 7.90
C HIS A 46 -6.96 14.97 7.13
N GLU A 47 -5.87 15.66 7.48
CA GLU A 47 -4.59 15.59 6.73
C GLU A 47 -3.97 14.19 6.72
N GLN A 48 -4.12 13.42 7.80
CA GLN A 48 -3.79 12.00 7.82
C GLN A 48 -4.38 11.26 6.60
N ALA A 49 -5.65 11.50 6.28
CA ALA A 49 -6.30 10.90 5.13
C ALA A 49 -5.69 11.41 3.82
N ALA A 50 -5.32 12.70 3.71
CA ALA A 50 -4.62 13.21 2.53
C ALA A 50 -3.30 12.47 2.26
N ALA A 51 -2.47 12.26 3.29
CA ALA A 51 -1.23 11.49 3.16
C ALA A 51 -1.50 10.01 2.78
N MET A 52 -2.53 9.39 3.36
CA MET A 52 -2.91 8.00 3.04
C MET A 52 -3.48 7.86 1.62
N MET A 53 -4.32 8.80 1.17
CA MET A 53 -4.79 8.86 -0.22
C MET A 53 -3.62 9.00 -1.19
N GLY A 54 -2.66 9.86 -0.87
CA GLY A 54 -1.41 10.01 -1.62
C GLY A 54 -0.65 8.68 -1.76
N ASN A 55 -0.47 7.94 -0.67
CA ASN A 55 0.17 6.62 -0.69
C ASN A 55 -0.53 5.67 -1.70
N ALA A 56 -1.84 5.49 -1.60
CA ALA A 56 -2.57 4.61 -2.50
C ALA A 56 -2.56 5.11 -3.96
N TYR A 57 -2.74 6.41 -4.18
CA TYR A 57 -2.70 7.03 -5.51
C TYR A 57 -1.34 6.79 -6.18
N SER A 58 -0.26 7.03 -5.43
CA SER A 58 1.09 6.76 -5.87
C SER A 58 1.31 5.29 -6.20
N ARG A 59 0.78 4.38 -5.37
CA ARG A 59 0.91 2.95 -5.54
C ARG A 59 0.22 2.45 -6.81
N MET A 60 -0.99 2.93 -7.11
CA MET A 60 -1.74 2.55 -8.30
C MET A 60 -1.11 3.07 -9.59
N LEU A 61 -0.57 4.29 -9.57
CA LEU A 61 0.02 4.91 -10.76
C LEU A 61 1.51 4.64 -10.93
N ARG A 62 2.17 4.09 -9.90
CA ARG A 62 3.63 3.87 -9.85
C ARG A 62 4.42 5.17 -10.11
N ARG A 63 3.97 6.28 -9.52
CA ARG A 63 4.62 7.61 -9.61
C ARG A 63 4.44 8.39 -8.31
N PRO A 64 5.22 9.45 -8.06
CA PRO A 64 5.04 10.28 -6.87
C PRO A 64 3.65 10.90 -6.76
N SER A 65 3.16 11.03 -5.53
CA SER A 65 1.95 11.79 -5.18
C SER A 65 2.29 12.98 -4.30
N VAL A 66 1.44 14.00 -4.26
CA VAL A 66 1.66 15.18 -3.40
C VAL A 66 0.51 15.33 -2.41
N CYS A 67 0.82 15.59 -1.15
CA CYS A 67 -0.14 16.10 -0.18
C CYS A 67 0.33 17.42 0.43
N MET A 68 -0.63 18.28 0.78
CA MET A 68 -0.38 19.58 1.38
C MET A 68 -1.08 19.74 2.72
N ALA A 69 -0.46 20.49 3.62
CA ALA A 69 -1.07 20.93 4.87
C ALA A 69 -0.61 22.35 5.22
N ALA A 70 -1.39 23.02 6.06
CA ALA A 70 -1.07 24.29 6.71
C ALA A 70 0.18 24.18 7.62
N SER A 71 0.36 25.08 8.59
CA SER A 71 1.41 24.96 9.60
C SER A 71 1.02 24.16 10.84
N GLY A 72 2.02 23.80 11.65
CA GLY A 72 1.92 23.17 12.96
C GLY A 72 0.98 21.97 12.99
N PRO A 73 -0.22 22.09 13.60
CA PRO A 73 -1.16 20.99 13.75
C PRO A 73 -1.48 20.28 12.44
N GLY A 74 -1.64 21.00 11.32
CA GLY A 74 -1.97 20.36 10.05
C GLY A 74 -0.84 19.46 9.53
N VAL A 75 0.41 19.92 9.69
CA VAL A 75 1.60 19.09 9.39
C VAL A 75 1.75 17.94 10.38
N THR A 76 1.46 18.14 11.67
CA THR A 76 1.51 17.02 12.63
C THR A 76 0.46 15.95 12.33
N ASN A 77 -0.69 16.32 11.75
CA ASN A 77 -1.73 15.37 11.33
C ASN A 77 -1.28 14.49 10.15
N LEU A 78 -0.32 14.93 9.33
CA LEU A 78 0.24 14.13 8.23
C LEU A 78 1.12 12.97 8.73
N VAL A 79 1.69 13.06 9.94
CA VAL A 79 2.77 12.18 10.43
C VAL A 79 2.44 10.69 10.30
N THR A 80 1.27 10.25 10.77
CA THR A 80 0.89 8.83 10.71
C THR A 80 0.76 8.34 9.26
N GLY A 81 0.17 9.14 8.37
CA GLY A 81 0.03 8.78 6.96
C GLY A 81 1.37 8.71 6.25
N ILE A 82 2.30 9.62 6.57
CA ILE A 82 3.67 9.61 6.02
C ILE A 82 4.51 8.48 6.59
N ALA A 83 4.38 8.15 7.89
CA ALA A 83 5.02 6.98 8.48
C ALA A 83 4.52 5.67 7.82
N ASN A 84 3.24 5.60 7.46
CA ASN A 84 2.71 4.48 6.70
C ASN A 84 3.32 4.40 5.29
N ALA A 85 3.41 5.53 4.58
CA ALA A 85 4.08 5.61 3.28
C ALA A 85 5.57 5.21 3.35
N TRP A 86 6.27 5.59 4.43
CA TRP A 86 7.65 5.16 4.69
C TRP A 86 7.77 3.65 4.83
N ALA A 87 6.90 3.05 5.63
CA ALA A 87 6.87 1.61 5.82
C ALA A 87 6.57 0.87 4.51
N ASP A 88 5.72 1.42 3.64
CA ASP A 88 5.37 0.87 2.32
C ASP A 88 6.38 1.16 1.20
N ALA A 89 7.38 2.01 1.46
CA ALA A 89 8.27 2.57 0.45
C ALA A 89 7.47 3.26 -0.69
N ALA A 90 6.49 4.08 -0.32
CA ALA A 90 5.66 4.84 -1.24
C ALA A 90 6.16 6.29 -1.39
N PRO A 91 6.33 6.81 -2.62
CA PRO A 91 6.87 8.15 -2.89
C PRO A 91 5.81 9.25 -2.71
N VAL A 92 5.48 9.56 -1.45
CA VAL A 92 4.59 10.68 -1.10
C VAL A 92 5.42 11.92 -0.78
N ILE A 93 5.21 13.00 -1.53
CA ILE A 93 5.81 14.31 -1.29
C ILE A 93 4.85 15.11 -0.40
N ALA A 94 5.18 15.21 0.88
CA ALA A 94 4.45 16.03 1.83
C ALA A 94 5.00 17.46 1.79
N ILE A 95 4.13 18.45 1.62
CA ILE A 95 4.49 19.87 1.62
C ILE A 95 3.70 20.55 2.73
N GLY A 96 4.41 21.15 3.68
CA GLY A 96 3.79 21.82 4.82
C GLY A 96 4.11 23.30 4.82
N GLY A 97 3.10 24.13 5.04
CA GLY A 97 3.34 25.52 5.43
C GLY A 97 4.04 25.60 6.78
N SER A 98 4.77 26.68 7.06
CA SER A 98 5.36 26.91 8.39
C SER A 98 5.37 28.38 8.78
N SER A 99 5.54 28.63 10.08
CA SER A 99 5.68 30.00 10.60
C SER A 99 6.84 30.74 9.90
N PRO A 100 6.77 32.09 9.77
CA PRO A 100 7.84 32.86 9.16
C PRO A 100 9.22 32.56 9.76
N VAL A 101 10.26 32.51 8.94
CA VAL A 101 11.64 32.26 9.39
C VAL A 101 12.07 33.28 10.44
N ALA A 102 11.68 34.55 10.25
CA ALA A 102 12.01 35.64 11.17
C ALA A 102 11.39 35.50 12.58
N GLN A 103 10.41 34.61 12.76
CA GLN A 103 9.70 34.39 14.03
C GLN A 103 10.10 33.10 14.75
N ASN A 104 11.06 32.34 14.20
CA ASN A 104 11.48 31.07 14.78
C ASN A 104 11.98 31.24 16.23
N GLY A 105 11.44 30.42 17.14
CA GLY A 105 11.76 30.40 18.57
C GLY A 105 10.98 31.41 19.41
N MET A 106 10.03 32.15 18.82
CA MET A 106 9.27 33.18 19.50
C MET A 106 7.89 32.70 20.01
N GLY A 107 7.52 31.44 19.77
CA GLY A 107 6.16 30.95 20.01
C GLY A 107 5.18 31.45 18.95
N ALA A 108 5.61 31.50 17.69
CA ALA A 108 4.78 31.97 16.59
C ALA A 108 3.51 31.11 16.41
N PHE A 109 2.51 31.65 15.73
CA PHE A 109 1.28 30.91 15.44
C PHE A 109 1.60 29.61 14.72
N GLN A 110 1.16 28.47 15.30
CA GLN A 110 1.43 27.13 14.79
C GLN A 110 2.92 26.78 14.60
N GLU A 111 3.81 27.41 15.37
CA GLU A 111 5.24 27.07 15.37
C GLU A 111 5.47 25.63 15.81
N THR A 112 6.25 24.88 15.04
CA THR A 112 6.66 23.50 15.32
C THR A 112 7.97 23.23 14.56
N ASP A 113 8.88 22.43 15.13
CA ASP A 113 10.03 21.92 14.37
C ASP A 113 9.60 20.76 13.46
N GLN A 114 8.94 21.14 12.37
CA GLN A 114 8.34 20.20 11.43
C GLN A 114 9.41 19.38 10.69
N VAL A 115 10.55 19.99 10.35
CA VAL A 115 11.65 19.27 9.66
C VAL A 115 12.20 18.16 10.56
N ALA A 116 12.43 18.43 11.85
CA ALA A 116 12.88 17.39 12.77
C ALA A 116 11.85 16.26 12.93
N LEU A 117 10.56 16.60 12.97
CA LEU A 117 9.46 15.63 13.09
C LEU A 117 9.42 14.63 11.93
N PHE A 118 9.71 15.06 10.71
CA PHE A 118 9.64 14.21 9.51
C PHE A 118 10.93 13.47 9.18
N ARG A 119 12.09 13.91 9.71
CA ARG A 119 13.40 13.28 9.46
C ARG A 119 13.46 11.75 9.67
N PRO A 120 12.84 11.14 10.70
CA PRO A 120 12.92 9.69 10.91
C PRO A 120 12.01 8.86 9.99
N ILE A 121 11.05 9.50 9.31
CA ILE A 121 10.00 8.84 8.52
C ILE A 121 9.99 9.31 7.07
N THR A 122 11.08 9.90 6.58
CA THR A 122 11.23 10.36 5.19
C THR A 122 12.63 10.08 4.66
N ARG A 123 12.76 9.98 3.34
CA ARG A 123 14.07 9.86 2.65
C ARG A 123 14.81 11.19 2.67
N TRP A 124 14.06 12.29 2.76
CA TRP A 124 14.58 13.65 2.76
C TRP A 124 13.55 14.59 3.39
N SER A 125 14.02 15.52 4.21
CA SER A 125 13.23 16.56 4.88
C SER A 125 14.04 17.85 4.88
N GLU A 126 13.49 18.94 4.35
CA GLU A 126 14.21 20.22 4.24
C GLU A 126 13.28 21.43 4.36
N ARG A 127 13.83 22.58 4.77
CA ARG A 127 13.12 23.87 4.81
C ARG A 127 13.59 24.79 3.69
N CYS A 128 12.63 25.41 3.00
CA CYS A 128 12.94 26.46 2.06
C CYS A 128 13.19 27.78 2.80
N TYR A 129 14.31 28.46 2.52
CA TYR A 129 14.64 29.78 3.08
C TYR A 129 14.63 30.89 2.03
N ASP A 130 14.47 30.55 0.75
CA ASP A 130 14.53 31.49 -0.37
C ASP A 130 13.66 31.00 -1.53
N PRO A 131 12.67 31.79 -2.03
CA PRO A 131 11.83 31.38 -3.14
C PRO A 131 12.59 31.01 -4.41
N ARG A 132 13.77 31.60 -4.62
CA ARG A 132 14.63 31.29 -5.79
C ARG A 132 15.14 29.85 -5.77
N ARG A 133 15.15 29.19 -4.60
CA ARG A 133 15.56 27.79 -4.43
C ARG A 133 14.41 26.79 -4.53
N ILE A 134 13.16 27.24 -4.61
CA ILE A 134 12.01 26.33 -4.72
C ILE A 134 12.17 25.33 -5.87
N PRO A 135 12.59 25.72 -7.10
CA PRO A 135 12.76 24.75 -8.18
C PRO A 135 13.81 23.67 -7.89
N GLU A 136 14.91 24.02 -7.22
CA GLU A 136 15.96 23.10 -6.80
C GLU A 136 15.47 22.13 -5.71
N LEU A 137 14.73 22.64 -4.73
CA LEU A 137 14.22 21.84 -3.62
C LEU A 137 13.09 20.92 -4.05
N VAL A 138 12.22 21.35 -4.97
CA VAL A 138 11.21 20.47 -5.57
C VAL A 138 11.90 19.36 -6.37
N ASP A 139 12.89 19.67 -7.20
CA ASP A 139 13.69 18.65 -7.90
C ASP A 139 14.31 17.64 -6.92
N ALA A 140 14.95 18.12 -5.86
CA ALA A 140 15.53 17.29 -4.82
C ALA A 140 14.49 16.39 -4.13
N ALA A 141 13.30 16.94 -3.84
CA ALA A 141 12.19 16.19 -3.25
C ALA A 141 11.74 15.04 -4.16
N PHE A 142 11.51 15.32 -5.46
CA PHE A 142 11.09 14.29 -6.42
C PHE A 142 12.18 13.22 -6.63
N ARG A 143 13.45 13.62 -6.75
CA ARG A 143 14.57 12.67 -6.88
C ARG A 143 14.74 11.80 -5.63
N ALA A 144 14.60 12.37 -4.44
CA ALA A 144 14.68 11.62 -3.19
C ALA A 144 13.47 10.69 -3.00
N ALA A 145 12.26 11.15 -3.36
CA ALA A 145 11.04 10.38 -3.21
C ALA A 145 11.03 9.17 -4.17
N PHE A 146 11.45 9.36 -5.42
CA PHE A 146 11.39 8.35 -6.48
C PHE A 146 12.76 7.83 -6.93
N GLY A 147 13.74 7.89 -6.02
CA GLY A 147 15.09 7.39 -6.25
C GLY A 147 15.18 5.85 -6.31
N ALA A 148 16.36 5.31 -5.97
CA ALA A 148 16.63 3.87 -6.01
C ALA A 148 15.58 3.07 -5.20
N ARG A 149 15.47 3.32 -3.90
CA ARG A 149 14.33 2.88 -3.07
C ARG A 149 13.35 4.04 -2.92
N PRO A 150 12.10 3.92 -3.42
CA PRO A 150 11.11 4.96 -3.24
C PRO A 150 10.72 5.13 -1.76
N GLY A 151 10.23 6.31 -1.41
CA GLY A 151 9.77 6.62 -0.07
C GLY A 151 9.32 8.07 0.06
N PRO A 152 8.66 8.43 1.17
CA PRO A 152 8.13 9.77 1.32
C PRO A 152 9.22 10.79 1.59
N VAL A 153 8.92 12.05 1.29
CA VAL A 153 9.78 13.22 1.57
C VAL A 153 8.93 14.33 2.16
N TYR A 154 9.58 15.28 2.82
CA TYR A 154 8.94 16.45 3.39
C TYR A 154 9.63 17.75 2.94
N LEU A 155 8.85 18.73 2.51
CA LEU A 155 9.32 20.06 2.18
C LEU A 155 8.55 21.10 3.03
N ASP A 156 9.27 21.79 3.89
CA ASP A 156 8.75 22.84 4.77
C ASP A 156 8.85 24.21 4.08
N MET A 157 7.72 24.92 4.04
CA MET A 157 7.52 26.16 3.28
C MET A 157 7.08 27.31 4.20
N PRO A 158 8.02 28.12 4.70
CA PRO A 158 7.71 29.26 5.57
C PRO A 158 6.84 30.31 4.87
N GLY A 159 5.92 30.93 5.63
CA GLY A 159 5.04 31.97 5.09
C GLY A 159 5.80 33.17 4.49
N ASP A 160 6.85 33.67 5.14
CA ASP A 160 7.67 34.77 4.60
C ASP A 160 8.47 34.39 3.34
N VAL A 161 8.63 33.10 3.07
CA VAL A 161 9.18 32.60 1.80
C VAL A 161 8.07 32.51 0.76
N LEU A 162 6.95 31.85 1.07
CA LEU A 162 5.83 31.67 0.15
C LEU A 162 5.29 33.01 -0.42
N TYR A 163 5.14 34.01 0.43
CA TYR A 163 4.55 35.30 0.06
C TYR A 163 5.56 36.32 -0.50
N ARG A 164 6.86 36.01 -0.48
CA ARG A 164 7.88 36.94 -0.99
C ARG A 164 7.92 36.96 -2.51
N GLU A 165 7.89 38.15 -3.08
CA GLU A 165 8.08 38.37 -4.51
C GLU A 165 9.55 38.32 -4.91
N VAL A 166 9.81 37.70 -6.06
CA VAL A 166 11.11 37.70 -6.73
C VAL A 166 10.94 37.99 -8.23
N ASP A 167 11.99 38.54 -8.83
CA ASP A 167 12.11 38.67 -10.28
C ASP A 167 12.14 37.28 -10.93
N ASP A 168 11.29 37.05 -11.93
CA ASP A 168 11.21 35.78 -12.67
C ASP A 168 12.55 35.47 -13.37
N GLN A 169 13.29 36.49 -13.83
CA GLN A 169 14.61 36.28 -14.44
C GLN A 169 15.66 35.76 -13.45
N ALA A 170 15.43 35.93 -12.14
CA ALA A 170 16.31 35.43 -11.09
C ALA A 170 16.01 33.97 -10.70
N VAL A 171 14.92 33.37 -11.19
CA VAL A 171 14.52 32.00 -10.86
C VAL A 171 15.18 31.01 -11.83
N ARG A 172 15.97 30.08 -11.29
CA ARG A 172 16.58 28.99 -12.07
C ARG A 172 15.69 27.77 -12.06
N TRP A 173 14.94 27.58 -13.14
CA TRP A 173 14.02 26.45 -13.27
C TRP A 173 14.74 25.12 -13.50
N THR A 174 14.30 24.06 -12.82
CA THR A 174 14.73 22.68 -13.02
C THR A 174 13.75 21.94 -13.93
N ARG A 175 14.12 20.73 -14.37
CA ARG A 175 13.24 19.84 -15.14
C ARG A 175 13.30 18.44 -14.55
N PRO A 176 12.20 17.67 -14.60
CA PRO A 176 12.22 16.29 -14.15
C PRO A 176 13.28 15.47 -14.91
N PRO A 177 13.93 14.50 -14.25
CA PRO A 177 14.88 13.61 -14.92
C PRO A 177 14.16 12.76 -15.98
N ALA A 178 14.85 12.44 -17.07
CA ALA A 178 14.28 11.69 -18.19
C ALA A 178 13.95 10.24 -17.83
N GLU A 179 14.81 9.57 -17.05
CA GLU A 179 14.65 8.16 -16.67
C GLU A 179 15.16 7.86 -15.26
N ARG A 180 14.63 6.79 -14.66
CA ARG A 180 15.06 6.27 -13.36
C ARG A 180 16.27 5.35 -13.54
N SER A 181 17.27 5.49 -12.68
CA SER A 181 18.42 4.58 -12.62
C SER A 181 17.99 3.17 -12.21
N ARG A 182 18.51 2.15 -12.91
CA ARG A 182 18.25 0.72 -12.68
C ARG A 182 19.58 -0.03 -12.54
N PRO A 183 20.19 -0.03 -11.33
CA PRO A 183 21.45 -0.71 -11.11
C PRO A 183 21.33 -2.23 -11.31
N LEU A 184 22.37 -2.81 -11.89
CA LEU A 184 22.55 -4.25 -12.04
C LEU A 184 23.21 -4.86 -10.79
N ALA A 185 22.99 -6.15 -10.55
CA ALA A 185 23.72 -6.90 -9.52
C ALA A 185 25.11 -7.34 -10.03
N ASP A 186 26.00 -7.66 -9.08
CA ASP A 186 27.31 -8.26 -9.36
C ASP A 186 27.13 -9.58 -10.14
N PRO A 187 27.75 -9.73 -11.32
CA PRO A 187 27.68 -10.97 -12.10
C PRO A 187 28.07 -12.24 -11.32
N ALA A 188 29.00 -12.15 -10.36
CA ALA A 188 29.37 -13.30 -9.54
C ALA A 188 28.23 -13.75 -8.61
N GLU A 189 27.44 -12.81 -8.09
CA GLU A 189 26.25 -13.10 -7.28
C GLU A 189 25.10 -13.65 -8.13
N VAL A 190 24.98 -13.21 -9.40
CA VAL A 190 24.05 -13.78 -10.38
C VAL A 190 24.38 -15.25 -10.64
N GLU A 191 25.65 -15.57 -10.85
CA GLU A 191 26.11 -16.95 -11.03
C GLU A 191 25.91 -17.82 -9.77
N ALA A 192 26.16 -17.27 -8.58
CA ALA A 192 25.90 -17.94 -7.31
C ALA A 192 24.40 -18.26 -7.16
N ALA A 193 23.52 -17.31 -7.48
CA ALA A 193 22.07 -17.50 -7.43
C ALA A 193 21.61 -18.60 -8.40
N LEU A 194 22.12 -18.64 -9.63
CA LEU A 194 21.78 -19.69 -10.60
C LEU A 194 22.27 -21.07 -10.15
N SER A 195 23.48 -21.15 -9.58
CA SER A 195 24.02 -22.40 -9.04
C SER A 195 23.16 -22.97 -7.91
N LEU A 196 22.65 -22.11 -7.03
CA LEU A 196 21.71 -22.49 -5.97
C LEU A 196 20.39 -22.98 -6.54
N LEU A 197 19.83 -22.29 -7.55
CA LEU A 197 18.60 -22.70 -8.23
C LEU A 197 18.76 -24.08 -8.89
N GLU A 198 19.88 -24.34 -9.56
CA GLU A 198 20.16 -25.63 -10.19
C GLU A 198 20.25 -26.79 -9.19
N ALA A 199 20.79 -26.54 -8.00
CA ALA A 199 20.97 -27.53 -6.94
C ALA A 199 19.69 -27.80 -6.12
N ALA A 200 18.75 -26.85 -6.10
CA ALA A 200 17.51 -26.94 -5.33
C ALA A 200 16.60 -28.07 -5.81
N ARG A 201 15.78 -28.61 -4.91
CA ARG A 201 14.73 -29.60 -5.22
C ARG A 201 13.33 -29.09 -4.90
N ARG A 202 13.21 -28.19 -3.92
CA ARG A 202 11.95 -27.59 -3.46
C ARG A 202 12.08 -26.07 -3.36
N PRO A 203 12.39 -25.36 -4.45
CA PRO A 203 12.51 -23.91 -4.41
C PRO A 203 11.13 -23.25 -4.25
N VAL A 204 11.13 -22.07 -3.64
CA VAL A 204 10.00 -21.14 -3.67
C VAL A 204 10.49 -19.74 -4.00
N LEU A 205 9.70 -19.00 -4.78
CA LEU A 205 9.90 -17.57 -5.02
C LEU A 205 8.93 -16.77 -4.14
N VAL A 206 9.41 -15.74 -3.44
CA VAL A 206 8.56 -14.79 -2.72
C VAL A 206 8.80 -13.36 -3.18
N SER A 207 7.77 -12.73 -3.74
CA SER A 207 7.83 -11.36 -4.25
C SER A 207 7.17 -10.34 -3.33
N GLY A 208 7.58 -9.08 -3.45
CA GLY A 208 6.96 -7.96 -2.74
C GLY A 208 6.78 -6.71 -3.56
N SER A 209 6.50 -5.61 -2.87
CA SER A 209 6.12 -4.35 -3.50
C SER A 209 7.21 -3.75 -4.39
N GLY A 210 8.47 -4.15 -4.19
CA GLY A 210 9.60 -3.73 -5.02
C GLY A 210 9.47 -4.16 -6.48
N VAL A 211 8.83 -5.30 -6.76
CA VAL A 211 8.57 -5.75 -8.14
C VAL A 211 7.63 -4.78 -8.86
N ILE A 212 6.58 -4.32 -8.18
CA ILE A 212 5.63 -3.34 -8.72
C ILE A 212 6.32 -1.99 -8.96
N TRP A 213 7.13 -1.53 -8.01
CA TRP A 213 7.85 -0.26 -8.13
C TRP A 213 8.91 -0.28 -9.23
N SER A 214 9.52 -1.45 -9.46
CA SER A 214 10.48 -1.64 -10.54
C SER A 214 9.78 -1.80 -11.91
N GLY A 215 8.50 -2.21 -11.92
CA GLY A 215 7.81 -2.59 -13.14
C GLY A 215 8.34 -3.90 -13.71
N ALA A 216 8.61 -4.86 -12.84
CA ALA A 216 9.30 -6.12 -13.15
C ALA A 216 8.38 -7.33 -13.20
N ALA A 217 7.08 -7.12 -13.49
CA ALA A 217 6.08 -8.18 -13.49
C ALA A 217 6.35 -9.21 -14.60
N ASP A 218 6.70 -8.74 -15.80
CA ASP A 218 6.96 -9.58 -16.97
C ASP A 218 8.22 -10.43 -16.76
N GLU A 219 9.30 -9.82 -16.27
CA GLU A 219 10.55 -10.53 -15.98
C GLU A 219 10.39 -11.52 -14.82
N LEU A 220 9.58 -11.20 -13.81
CA LEU A 220 9.27 -12.13 -12.72
C LEU A 220 8.46 -13.33 -13.23
N GLY A 221 7.44 -13.08 -14.05
CA GLY A 221 6.62 -14.13 -14.67
C GLY A 221 7.47 -15.04 -15.56
N ALA A 222 8.31 -14.46 -16.42
CA ALA A 222 9.22 -15.22 -17.27
C ALA A 222 10.19 -16.10 -16.46
N LEU A 223 10.69 -15.62 -15.32
CA LEU A 223 11.55 -16.45 -14.46
C LEU A 223 10.76 -17.60 -13.81
N VAL A 224 9.55 -17.33 -13.33
CA VAL A 224 8.65 -18.35 -12.75
C VAL A 224 8.36 -19.44 -13.76
N GLU A 225 8.00 -19.08 -14.99
CA GLU A 225 7.68 -20.01 -16.07
C GLU A 225 8.91 -20.78 -16.55
N ARG A 226 10.03 -20.10 -16.82
CA ARG A 226 11.25 -20.71 -17.35
C ARG A 226 11.87 -21.71 -16.37
N ALA A 227 11.76 -21.43 -15.07
CA ALA A 227 12.30 -22.29 -14.03
C ALA A 227 11.29 -23.31 -13.49
N GLY A 228 9.99 -23.12 -13.70
CA GLY A 228 8.95 -23.97 -13.12
C GLY A 228 8.84 -23.82 -11.59
N ILE A 229 9.13 -22.63 -11.05
CA ILE A 229 9.22 -22.40 -9.60
C ILE A 229 7.88 -21.93 -9.03
N PRO A 230 7.33 -22.62 -8.00
CA PRO A 230 6.19 -22.12 -7.24
C PRO A 230 6.45 -20.73 -6.65
N PHE A 231 5.49 -19.82 -6.78
CA PHE A 231 5.66 -18.44 -6.32
C PHE A 231 4.58 -18.03 -5.31
N TYR A 232 4.94 -17.06 -4.48
CA TYR A 232 4.08 -16.43 -3.49
C TYR A 232 4.34 -14.93 -3.47
N ALA A 233 3.32 -14.15 -3.15
CA ALA A 233 3.48 -12.72 -2.93
C ALA A 233 3.26 -12.38 -1.46
N THR A 234 4.02 -11.42 -0.95
CA THR A 234 3.64 -10.69 0.27
C THR A 234 2.33 -9.91 0.02
N PRO A 235 1.57 -9.54 1.07
CA PRO A 235 0.30 -8.82 0.90
C PRO A 235 0.38 -7.56 0.05
N GLN A 236 1.54 -6.88 0.00
CA GLN A 236 1.76 -5.66 -0.80
C GLN A 236 2.19 -5.95 -2.24
N GLY A 237 2.52 -7.20 -2.58
CA GLY A 237 2.93 -7.65 -3.91
C GLY A 237 1.90 -8.54 -4.62
N ARG A 238 0.72 -8.77 -4.03
CA ARG A 238 -0.30 -9.67 -4.60
C ARG A 238 -0.77 -9.19 -5.98
N GLY A 239 -1.00 -10.15 -6.87
CA GLY A 239 -1.50 -9.91 -8.23
C GLY A 239 -0.46 -9.38 -9.23
N VAL A 240 0.83 -9.27 -8.87
CA VAL A 240 1.91 -9.03 -9.83
C VAL A 240 1.96 -10.13 -10.89
N ILE A 241 1.89 -11.38 -10.42
CA ILE A 241 1.53 -12.53 -11.23
C ILE A 241 0.11 -12.92 -10.76
N PRO A 242 -0.84 -13.18 -11.68
CA PRO A 242 -2.19 -13.58 -11.31
C PRO A 242 -2.20 -14.81 -10.39
N GLU A 243 -3.01 -14.79 -9.33
CA GLU A 243 -3.01 -15.87 -8.34
C GLU A 243 -3.74 -17.15 -8.78
N ASP A 244 -4.36 -17.14 -9.96
CA ASP A 244 -4.84 -18.33 -10.68
C ASP A 244 -3.80 -18.94 -11.63
N HIS A 245 -2.56 -18.44 -11.62
CA HIS A 245 -1.46 -19.02 -12.37
C HIS A 245 -1.21 -20.49 -11.98
N PRO A 246 -0.84 -21.39 -12.91
CA PRO A 246 -0.64 -22.83 -12.63
C PRO A 246 0.40 -23.16 -11.55
N LEU A 247 1.33 -22.24 -11.27
CA LEU A 247 2.35 -22.34 -10.22
C LEU A 247 2.01 -21.55 -8.93
N SER A 248 0.77 -21.11 -8.78
CA SER A 248 0.25 -20.45 -7.58
C SER A 248 -0.47 -21.47 -6.70
N PHE A 249 0.07 -21.74 -5.51
CA PHE A 249 -0.47 -22.74 -4.58
C PHE A 249 -0.76 -22.13 -3.21
N LEU A 250 -1.67 -21.15 -3.17
CA LEU A 250 -1.98 -20.35 -1.96
C LEU A 250 -2.37 -21.21 -0.75
N GLY A 251 -3.17 -22.27 -0.94
CA GLY A 251 -3.53 -23.22 0.12
C GLY A 251 -2.32 -23.97 0.66
N ALA A 252 -1.33 -24.27 -0.19
CA ALA A 252 -0.11 -24.97 0.19
C ALA A 252 0.99 -24.07 0.77
N ARG A 253 0.81 -22.73 0.80
CA ARG A 253 1.84 -21.75 1.23
C ARG A 253 2.58 -22.11 2.53
N GLY A 254 1.83 -22.52 3.56
CA GLY A 254 2.42 -22.87 4.85
C GLY A 254 3.36 -24.08 4.78
N THR A 255 3.01 -25.07 3.95
CA THR A 255 3.85 -26.25 3.68
C THR A 255 5.04 -25.85 2.81
N ALA A 256 4.80 -25.08 1.75
CA ALA A 256 5.83 -24.62 0.84
C ALA A 256 6.97 -23.88 1.57
N PHE A 257 6.66 -22.96 2.50
CA PHE A 257 7.69 -22.24 3.26
C PHE A 257 8.45 -23.13 4.24
N LYS A 258 7.78 -24.10 4.86
CA LYS A 258 8.39 -25.00 5.85
C LYS A 258 9.29 -26.06 5.23
N GLU A 259 8.98 -26.51 4.03
CA GLU A 259 9.67 -27.63 3.37
C GLU A 259 10.63 -27.19 2.27
N ALA A 260 10.56 -25.93 1.83
CA ALA A 260 11.48 -25.40 0.84
C ALA A 260 12.94 -25.60 1.25
N ASP A 261 13.80 -25.94 0.30
CA ASP A 261 15.25 -26.00 0.47
C ASP A 261 15.97 -24.77 -0.10
N LEU A 262 15.27 -23.97 -0.91
CA LEU A 262 15.74 -22.69 -1.43
C LEU A 262 14.60 -21.66 -1.42
N VAL A 263 14.90 -20.45 -0.98
CA VAL A 263 13.98 -19.30 -1.00
C VAL A 263 14.58 -18.16 -1.82
N LEU A 264 13.91 -17.75 -2.89
CA LEU A 264 14.26 -16.57 -3.68
C LEU A 264 13.35 -15.41 -3.31
N LEU A 265 13.87 -14.43 -2.57
CA LEU A 265 13.17 -13.20 -2.21
C LEU A 265 13.39 -12.13 -3.27
N VAL A 266 12.32 -11.56 -3.82
CA VAL A 266 12.42 -10.52 -4.87
C VAL A 266 11.64 -9.27 -4.49
N GLY A 267 12.34 -8.16 -4.27
CA GLY A 267 11.72 -6.87 -3.96
C GLY A 267 10.87 -6.90 -2.68
N THR A 268 11.28 -7.71 -1.70
CA THR A 268 10.63 -7.84 -0.39
C THR A 268 11.66 -7.92 0.73
N ARG A 269 11.36 -7.25 1.85
CA ARG A 269 12.18 -7.29 3.07
C ARG A 269 11.86 -8.53 3.89
N GLN A 270 12.87 -9.04 4.59
CA GLN A 270 12.71 -10.04 5.65
C GLN A 270 12.13 -9.41 6.93
N ASN A 271 10.92 -8.84 6.86
CA ASN A 271 10.24 -8.23 8.00
C ASN A 271 9.21 -9.19 8.64
N TYR A 272 8.46 -8.71 9.63
CA TYR A 272 7.47 -9.52 10.36
C TYR A 272 6.37 -10.12 9.44
N VAL A 273 6.07 -9.52 8.28
CA VAL A 273 5.06 -10.01 7.34
C VAL A 273 5.40 -11.43 6.88
N ILE A 274 6.69 -11.71 6.71
CA ILE A 274 7.23 -13.03 6.39
C ILE A 274 7.97 -13.66 7.57
N ASP A 275 7.66 -13.26 8.80
CA ASP A 275 8.27 -13.79 10.03
C ASP A 275 9.81 -13.75 10.00
N PHE A 276 10.34 -12.64 9.47
CA PHE A 276 11.78 -12.39 9.39
C PHE A 276 12.58 -13.43 8.58
N GLY A 277 11.89 -14.27 7.79
CA GLY A 277 12.50 -15.40 7.10
C GLY A 277 12.92 -16.55 8.02
N ARG A 278 12.44 -16.61 9.28
CA ARG A 278 12.96 -17.51 10.32
C ARG A 278 12.07 -18.75 10.57
N PRO A 279 12.63 -19.83 11.15
CA PRO A 279 11.84 -20.94 11.70
C PRO A 279 10.94 -20.49 12.85
N PRO A 280 9.80 -21.18 13.09
CA PRO A 280 9.33 -22.40 12.45
C PRO A 280 8.47 -22.16 11.20
N ARG A 281 8.30 -20.91 10.76
CA ARG A 281 7.55 -20.60 9.53
C ARG A 281 8.32 -21.01 8.28
N TRP A 282 9.63 -20.88 8.32
CA TRP A 282 10.55 -21.24 7.25
C TRP A 282 11.43 -22.41 7.64
N ASN A 283 11.84 -23.22 6.67
CA ASN A 283 12.88 -24.23 6.88
C ASN A 283 14.17 -23.57 7.41
N ALA A 284 14.74 -24.10 8.49
CA ALA A 284 15.98 -23.60 9.09
C ALA A 284 17.19 -23.77 8.16
N ASP A 285 17.18 -24.82 7.36
CA ASP A 285 18.30 -25.23 6.51
C ASP A 285 18.18 -24.75 5.06
N ALA A 286 17.10 -24.03 4.72
CA ALA A 286 16.94 -23.48 3.38
C ALA A 286 18.02 -22.45 3.06
N SER A 287 18.60 -22.58 1.87
CA SER A 287 19.40 -21.51 1.26
C SER A 287 18.50 -20.34 0.87
N MET A 288 19.07 -19.15 0.81
CA MET A 288 18.34 -17.91 0.57
C MET A 288 19.05 -17.06 -0.49
N ILE A 289 18.30 -16.64 -1.50
CA ILE A 289 18.69 -15.63 -2.48
C ILE A 289 17.82 -14.39 -2.21
N GLN A 290 18.41 -13.20 -2.22
CA GLN A 290 17.65 -11.97 -2.03
C GLN A 290 18.01 -10.92 -3.10
N VAL A 291 16.98 -10.44 -3.80
CA VAL A 291 17.04 -9.29 -4.71
C VAL A 291 16.42 -8.08 -4.02
N ASP A 292 17.23 -7.06 -3.75
CA ASP A 292 16.75 -5.77 -3.23
C ASP A 292 17.64 -4.64 -3.77
N ILE A 293 17.05 -3.47 -3.99
CA ILE A 293 17.78 -2.29 -4.46
C ILE A 293 18.53 -1.59 -3.31
N GLU A 294 18.10 -1.82 -2.07
CA GLU A 294 18.71 -1.25 -0.86
C GLU A 294 19.63 -2.29 -0.22
N ALA A 295 20.96 -2.10 -0.37
CA ALA A 295 21.96 -3.03 0.12
C ALA A 295 21.81 -3.36 1.63
N ALA A 296 21.37 -2.39 2.43
CA ALA A 296 21.16 -2.57 3.87
C ALA A 296 19.99 -3.51 4.24
N GLU A 297 19.11 -3.85 3.29
CA GLU A 297 18.03 -4.81 3.52
C GLU A 297 18.44 -6.26 3.20
N ILE A 298 19.55 -6.47 2.48
CA ILE A 298 20.07 -7.81 2.17
C ILE A 298 20.55 -8.48 3.44
N GLY A 299 19.94 -9.63 3.77
CA GLY A 299 20.35 -10.44 4.92
C GLY A 299 20.12 -9.81 6.28
N ARG A 300 19.31 -8.75 6.36
CA ARG A 300 19.09 -7.96 7.59
C ARG A 300 18.61 -8.79 8.78
N ASN A 301 17.79 -9.82 8.55
CA ASN A 301 17.21 -10.61 9.64
C ASN A 301 17.61 -12.10 9.60
N ARG A 302 17.85 -12.68 8.43
CA ARG A 302 18.38 -14.01 8.18
C ARG A 302 19.43 -13.93 7.08
N ALA A 303 20.54 -14.63 7.26
CA ALA A 303 21.63 -14.67 6.29
C ALA A 303 21.15 -15.08 4.89
N VAL A 304 21.85 -14.56 3.88
CA VAL A 304 21.58 -14.75 2.45
C VAL A 304 22.84 -15.31 1.80
N ASP A 305 22.67 -16.36 1.00
CA ASP A 305 23.73 -17.11 0.32
C ASP A 305 24.09 -16.48 -1.04
N ALA A 306 23.15 -15.82 -1.72
CA ALA A 306 23.41 -14.99 -2.90
C ALA A 306 22.70 -13.62 -2.82
N ARG A 307 23.48 -12.55 -2.94
CA ARG A 307 23.16 -11.16 -2.59
C ARG A 307 23.05 -10.29 -3.83
N LEU A 308 21.86 -10.27 -4.40
CA LEU A 308 21.59 -9.54 -5.65
C LEU A 308 21.15 -8.10 -5.35
N VAL A 309 22.12 -7.21 -5.10
CA VAL A 309 21.88 -5.77 -4.88
C VAL A 309 21.62 -5.09 -6.22
N GLY A 310 20.38 -4.70 -6.50
CA GLY A 310 20.02 -4.06 -7.77
C GLY A 310 18.53 -3.81 -7.94
N ASP A 311 18.16 -3.16 -9.04
CA ASP A 311 16.76 -2.99 -9.44
C ASP A 311 16.15 -4.33 -9.81
N ALA A 312 14.96 -4.65 -9.28
CA ALA A 312 14.35 -5.97 -9.46
C ALA A 312 14.17 -6.34 -10.95
N ARG A 313 13.75 -5.40 -11.81
CA ARG A 313 13.62 -5.62 -13.25
C ARG A 313 14.95 -5.96 -13.89
N ALA A 314 15.96 -5.13 -13.63
CA ALA A 314 17.29 -5.29 -14.20
C ALA A 314 17.93 -6.62 -13.75
N VAL A 315 17.83 -6.96 -12.47
CA VAL A 315 18.39 -8.20 -11.92
C VAL A 315 17.66 -9.45 -12.41
N LEU A 316 16.33 -9.41 -12.51
CA LEU A 316 15.56 -10.54 -13.08
C LEU A 316 15.91 -10.75 -14.55
N ALA A 317 16.12 -9.67 -15.32
CA ALA A 317 16.62 -9.77 -16.69
C ALA A 317 18.03 -10.39 -16.76
N GLN A 318 18.95 -10.00 -15.86
CA GLN A 318 20.28 -10.62 -15.76
C GLN A 318 20.20 -12.12 -15.47
N LEU A 319 19.34 -12.52 -14.53
CA LEU A 319 19.11 -13.94 -14.20
C LEU A 319 18.57 -14.70 -15.41
N LEU A 320 17.60 -14.14 -16.12
CA LEU A 320 17.03 -14.75 -17.32
C LEU A 320 18.04 -14.91 -18.45
N GLU A 321 18.90 -13.91 -18.66
CA GLU A 321 19.96 -13.95 -19.67
C GLU A 321 21.02 -15.01 -19.34
N ALA A 322 21.50 -15.03 -18.10
CA ALA A 322 22.52 -15.98 -17.65
C ALA A 322 21.98 -17.42 -17.44
N ALA A 323 20.66 -17.59 -17.34
CA ALA A 323 19.99 -18.88 -17.20
C ALA A 323 19.87 -19.69 -18.50
N ASP A 324 20.41 -19.23 -19.63
CA ASP A 324 20.21 -19.90 -20.91
C ASP A 324 20.71 -21.36 -20.91
N GLY A 325 19.82 -22.29 -21.24
CA GLY A 325 20.06 -23.74 -21.15
C GLY A 325 20.19 -24.34 -19.74
N ARG A 326 20.14 -23.53 -18.67
CA ARG A 326 20.36 -23.95 -17.27
C ARG A 326 19.06 -24.25 -16.52
N LEU A 327 18.03 -23.44 -16.77
CA LEU A 327 16.70 -23.59 -16.17
C LEU A 327 15.75 -24.33 -17.12
N SER A 328 14.89 -25.17 -16.55
CA SER A 328 13.88 -25.93 -17.28
C SER A 328 12.57 -25.93 -16.49
N PRO A 329 11.40 -25.73 -17.13
CA PRO A 329 10.10 -25.74 -16.47
C PRO A 329 9.79 -27.03 -15.72
N ASP A 330 10.32 -28.17 -16.17
CA ASP A 330 10.01 -29.49 -15.59
C ASP A 330 10.96 -29.88 -14.44
N ARG A 331 11.94 -29.03 -14.11
CA ARG A 331 12.98 -29.36 -13.12
C ARG A 331 12.39 -29.69 -11.74
N TYR A 332 11.34 -28.97 -11.35
CA TYR A 332 10.72 -29.12 -10.03
C TYR A 332 9.35 -29.82 -10.08
N SER A 333 9.02 -30.54 -11.16
CA SER A 333 7.71 -31.18 -11.33
C SER A 333 7.24 -32.04 -10.14
N PRO A 334 8.09 -32.85 -9.47
CA PRO A 334 7.66 -33.58 -8.27
C PRO A 334 7.21 -32.65 -7.13
N TRP A 335 7.88 -31.52 -6.94
CA TRP A 335 7.55 -30.52 -5.93
C TRP A 335 6.27 -29.76 -6.28
N VAL A 336 6.15 -29.34 -7.54
CA VAL A 336 4.96 -28.67 -8.09
C VAL A 336 3.72 -29.54 -7.93
N SER A 337 3.77 -30.82 -8.33
CA SER A 337 2.66 -31.76 -8.19
C SER A 337 2.23 -31.95 -6.74
N TYR A 338 3.19 -32.06 -5.82
CA TYR A 338 2.90 -32.19 -4.39
C TYR A 338 2.15 -30.96 -3.84
N LEU A 339 2.63 -29.74 -4.16
CA LEU A 339 1.97 -28.51 -3.73
C LEU A 339 0.59 -28.33 -4.39
N ALA A 340 0.44 -28.72 -5.65
CA ALA A 340 -0.83 -28.66 -6.37
C ALA A 340 -1.91 -29.51 -5.68
N SER A 341 -1.59 -30.76 -5.32
CA SER A 341 -2.52 -31.65 -4.61
C SER A 341 -2.94 -31.07 -3.26
N LEU A 342 -1.99 -30.56 -2.47
CA LEU A 342 -2.32 -29.91 -1.19
C LEU A 342 -3.15 -28.64 -1.36
N ASN A 343 -2.91 -27.89 -2.44
CA ASN A 343 -3.65 -26.68 -2.74
C ASN A 343 -5.11 -26.99 -3.07
N GLU A 344 -5.35 -28.01 -3.88
CA GLU A 344 -6.69 -28.48 -4.25
C GLU A 344 -7.48 -28.91 -3.01
N GLU A 345 -6.91 -29.77 -2.18
CA GLU A 345 -7.55 -30.26 -0.94
C GLU A 345 -7.99 -29.10 -0.02
N LYS A 346 -7.09 -28.13 0.22
CA LYS A 346 -7.38 -27.00 1.10
C LYS A 346 -8.32 -25.98 0.46
N SER A 347 -8.30 -25.81 -0.86
CA SER A 347 -9.23 -24.92 -1.56
C SER A 347 -10.67 -25.44 -1.43
N ILE A 348 -10.87 -26.75 -1.54
CA ILE A 348 -12.18 -27.40 -1.33
C ILE A 348 -12.68 -27.17 0.11
N GLU A 349 -11.80 -27.35 1.10
CA GLU A 349 -12.16 -27.09 2.51
C GLU A 349 -12.52 -25.62 2.75
N GLN A 350 -11.75 -24.70 2.16
CA GLN A 350 -11.99 -23.28 2.28
C GLN A 350 -13.32 -22.86 1.65
N GLU A 351 -13.65 -23.37 0.46
CA GLU A 351 -14.92 -23.07 -0.23
C GLU A 351 -16.12 -23.54 0.59
N LYS A 352 -16.03 -24.72 1.23
CA LYS A 352 -17.06 -25.21 2.15
C LYS A 352 -17.28 -24.26 3.34
N ARG A 353 -16.20 -23.76 3.95
CA ARG A 353 -16.28 -22.82 5.08
C ARG A 353 -16.86 -21.46 4.66
N MET A 354 -16.53 -21.01 3.46
CA MET A 354 -17.06 -19.76 2.88
C MET A 354 -18.53 -19.85 2.48
N SER A 355 -19.06 -21.05 2.29
CA SER A 355 -20.46 -21.28 1.89
C SER A 355 -21.40 -21.52 3.07
N ALA A 356 -20.94 -21.37 4.31
CA ALA A 356 -21.77 -21.59 5.48
C ALA A 356 -22.73 -20.40 5.72
N ASP A 357 -24.04 -20.63 5.63
CA ASP A 357 -25.10 -19.64 5.87
C ASP A 357 -25.50 -19.53 7.35
N GLY A 358 -24.49 -19.54 8.23
CA GLY A 358 -24.69 -19.41 9.67
C GLY A 358 -25.34 -18.08 10.07
N ARG A 359 -26.11 -18.09 11.15
CA ARG A 359 -26.66 -16.91 11.81
C ARG A 359 -26.17 -16.90 13.27
N PRO A 360 -25.30 -15.96 13.68
CA PRO A 360 -24.76 -14.82 12.92
C PRO A 360 -23.82 -15.20 11.76
N MET A 361 -23.69 -14.31 10.77
CA MET A 361 -22.92 -14.55 9.55
C MET A 361 -21.42 -14.61 9.81
N HIS A 362 -20.76 -15.70 9.42
CA HIS A 362 -19.32 -15.81 9.53
C HIS A 362 -18.62 -14.84 8.54
N PRO A 363 -17.55 -14.11 8.92
CA PRO A 363 -16.87 -13.18 8.00
C PRO A 363 -16.32 -13.81 6.71
N LEU A 364 -16.01 -15.10 6.70
CA LEU A 364 -15.63 -15.83 5.47
C LEU A 364 -16.76 -15.87 4.43
N ARG A 365 -18.02 -15.96 4.89
CA ARG A 365 -19.19 -15.90 4.01
C ARG A 365 -19.32 -14.52 3.37
N LEU A 366 -19.08 -13.44 4.13
CA LEU A 366 -18.97 -12.08 3.58
C LEU A 366 -17.82 -11.96 2.55
N CYS A 367 -16.64 -12.51 2.84
CA CYS A 367 -15.53 -12.46 1.89
C CYS A 367 -15.84 -13.17 0.56
N ARG A 368 -16.62 -14.25 0.58
CA ARG A 368 -17.08 -14.93 -0.64
C ARG A 368 -17.98 -14.03 -1.48
N GLU A 369 -18.97 -13.39 -0.86
CA GLU A 369 -19.87 -12.47 -1.57
C GLU A 369 -19.10 -11.31 -2.20
N VAL A 370 -18.13 -10.75 -1.46
CA VAL A 370 -17.22 -9.72 -2.00
C VAL A 370 -16.40 -10.28 -3.17
N ARG A 371 -15.76 -11.45 -3.01
CA ARG A 371 -14.98 -12.11 -4.08
C ARG A 371 -15.81 -12.30 -5.36
N ASP A 372 -17.01 -12.84 -5.22
CA ASP A 372 -17.86 -13.25 -6.34
C ASP A 372 -18.46 -12.02 -7.06
N CYS A 373 -18.68 -10.90 -6.35
CA CYS A 373 -19.15 -9.64 -6.95
C CYS A 373 -18.04 -8.78 -7.57
N LEU A 374 -16.78 -9.02 -7.24
CA LEU A 374 -15.67 -8.19 -7.71
C LEU A 374 -15.28 -8.52 -9.16
N PRO A 375 -15.24 -7.52 -10.06
CA PRO A 375 -14.59 -7.68 -11.34
C PRO A 375 -13.12 -8.10 -11.15
N ARG A 376 -12.61 -8.89 -12.10
CA ARG A 376 -11.26 -9.46 -12.04
C ARG A 376 -10.16 -8.40 -11.84
N ASP A 377 -10.36 -7.21 -12.39
CA ASP A 377 -9.42 -6.10 -12.31
C ASP A 377 -9.82 -5.05 -11.26
N ALA A 378 -10.81 -5.30 -10.42
CA ALA A 378 -11.20 -4.34 -9.38
C ALA A 378 -10.05 -4.06 -8.39
N VAL A 379 -10.09 -2.87 -7.79
CA VAL A 379 -9.26 -2.57 -6.62
C VAL A 379 -9.99 -3.06 -5.38
N LEU A 380 -9.31 -3.86 -4.57
CA LEU A 380 -9.78 -4.21 -3.24
C LEU A 380 -8.79 -3.67 -2.21
N VAL A 381 -9.31 -2.79 -1.35
CA VAL A 381 -8.63 -2.33 -0.15
C VAL A 381 -9.20 -3.09 1.03
N VAL A 382 -8.34 -3.59 1.92
CA VAL A 382 -8.79 -4.28 3.12
C VAL A 382 -8.15 -3.67 4.36
N ASP A 383 -8.97 -3.36 5.36
CA ASP A 383 -8.55 -2.77 6.63
C ASP A 383 -9.28 -3.41 7.82
N GLY A 384 -8.68 -3.33 9.00
CA GLY A 384 -9.07 -4.07 10.20
C GLY A 384 -8.08 -5.18 10.56
N GLN A 385 -8.51 -6.09 11.44
CA GLN A 385 -7.67 -7.19 11.92
C GLN A 385 -8.21 -8.55 11.47
N GLU A 386 -9.38 -8.94 11.96
CA GLU A 386 -9.98 -10.25 11.65
C GLU A 386 -10.42 -10.34 10.19
N ILE A 387 -11.22 -9.38 9.73
CA ILE A 387 -11.67 -9.34 8.33
C ILE A 387 -10.51 -9.20 7.34
N LEU A 388 -9.46 -8.45 7.71
CA LEU A 388 -8.21 -8.38 6.93
C LEU A 388 -7.57 -9.75 6.77
N THR A 389 -7.55 -10.54 7.85
CA THR A 389 -6.98 -11.89 7.82
C THR A 389 -7.83 -12.84 6.98
N TYR A 390 -9.16 -12.80 7.14
CA TYR A 390 -10.07 -13.61 6.34
C TYR A 390 -9.96 -13.28 4.85
N ALA A 391 -10.09 -11.99 4.47
CA ALA A 391 -10.00 -11.56 3.08
C ALA A 391 -8.65 -11.89 2.43
N ARG A 392 -7.53 -11.75 3.17
CA ARG A 392 -6.20 -12.16 2.67
C ARG A 392 -6.09 -13.65 2.39
N GLN A 393 -6.90 -14.48 3.07
CA GLN A 393 -6.91 -15.93 2.87
C GLN A 393 -7.84 -16.34 1.74
N SER A 394 -8.98 -15.64 1.54
CA SER A 394 -10.06 -16.10 0.69
C SER A 394 -10.25 -15.35 -0.63
N ILE A 395 -9.77 -14.11 -0.74
CA ILE A 395 -9.98 -13.29 -1.94
C ILE A 395 -8.69 -13.25 -2.76
N PRO A 396 -8.65 -13.84 -3.97
CA PRO A 396 -7.49 -13.83 -4.85
C PRO A 396 -7.33 -12.49 -5.57
N PHE A 397 -6.13 -12.21 -6.06
CA PHE A 397 -5.81 -11.04 -6.88
C PHE A 397 -5.18 -11.42 -8.21
N PHE A 398 -5.64 -10.75 -9.26
CA PHE A 398 -5.23 -11.04 -10.65
C PHE A 398 -4.48 -9.89 -11.32
N SER A 399 -4.35 -8.78 -10.61
CA SER A 399 -3.58 -7.60 -10.99
C SER A 399 -3.06 -6.93 -9.70
N PRO A 400 -2.01 -6.08 -9.75
CA PRO A 400 -1.40 -5.46 -8.57
C PRO A 400 -2.26 -4.34 -7.96
N ARG A 401 -3.53 -4.63 -7.69
CA ARG A 401 -4.59 -3.73 -7.20
C ARG A 401 -5.08 -4.11 -5.79
N SER A 402 -4.24 -4.83 -5.04
CA SER A 402 -4.42 -5.16 -3.62
C SER A 402 -3.82 -4.08 -2.72
N LEU A 403 -4.64 -3.48 -1.86
CA LEU A 403 -4.19 -2.51 -0.85
C LEU A 403 -4.60 -2.93 0.56
N ASN A 404 -3.77 -2.64 1.55
CA ASN A 404 -4.03 -2.89 2.97
C ASN A 404 -3.06 -2.08 3.84
N SER A 405 -3.15 -2.22 5.17
CA SER A 405 -2.34 -1.53 6.19
C SER A 405 -0.82 -1.75 6.13
N GLY A 406 -0.30 -2.43 5.10
CA GLY A 406 1.13 -2.51 4.88
C GLY A 406 1.87 -3.31 5.97
N PRO A 407 3.19 -3.19 6.03
CA PRO A 407 3.99 -3.64 7.15
C PRO A 407 3.94 -2.68 8.34
N TYR A 408 3.30 -1.51 8.22
CA TYR A 408 3.10 -0.64 9.39
C TYR A 408 1.95 -1.13 10.27
N GLY A 409 1.00 -1.87 9.69
CA GLY A 409 -0.19 -2.33 10.40
C GLY A 409 -1.10 -1.18 10.82
N CYS A 410 -1.04 -0.05 10.10
CA CYS A 410 -1.83 1.13 10.43
C CYS A 410 -3.31 0.88 10.14
N MET A 411 -4.12 0.91 11.19
CA MET A 411 -5.58 0.88 11.05
C MET A 411 -6.10 2.24 10.61
N GLY A 412 -7.21 2.25 9.87
CA GLY A 412 -7.83 3.47 9.36
C GLY A 412 -7.38 3.87 7.96
N VAL A 413 -6.48 3.12 7.33
CA VAL A 413 -6.03 3.39 5.97
C VAL A 413 -7.10 3.10 4.92
N GLY A 414 -8.09 2.25 5.21
CA GLY A 414 -8.95 1.63 4.20
C GLY A 414 -9.67 2.64 3.30
N LEU A 415 -10.50 3.51 3.87
CA LEU A 415 -11.25 4.50 3.09
C LEU A 415 -10.34 5.51 2.37
N PRO A 416 -9.34 6.13 3.03
CA PRO A 416 -8.36 6.97 2.34
C PRO A 416 -7.67 6.24 1.18
N PHE A 417 -7.27 4.98 1.35
CA PHE A 417 -6.66 4.20 0.28
C PHE A 417 -7.64 3.94 -0.88
N GLY A 418 -8.90 3.66 -0.59
CA GLY A 418 -9.95 3.51 -1.58
C GLY A 418 -10.14 4.78 -2.42
N LEU A 419 -10.20 5.94 -1.77
CA LEU A 419 -10.35 7.23 -2.47
C LEU A 419 -9.13 7.58 -3.32
N GLY A 420 -7.92 7.37 -2.78
CA GLY A 420 -6.68 7.54 -3.54
C GLY A 420 -6.62 6.62 -4.77
N ALA A 421 -7.03 5.35 -4.61
CA ALA A 421 -7.07 4.41 -5.72
C ALA A 421 -8.14 4.77 -6.76
N LYS A 422 -9.32 5.24 -6.34
CA LYS A 422 -10.39 5.66 -7.26
C LYS A 422 -9.99 6.87 -8.09
N LEU A 423 -9.22 7.80 -7.51
CA LEU A 423 -8.67 8.94 -8.25
C LEU A 423 -7.57 8.52 -9.22
N ALA A 424 -6.77 7.51 -8.87
CA ALA A 424 -5.76 6.96 -9.77
C ALA A 424 -6.37 6.18 -10.94
N LEU A 425 -7.45 5.44 -10.69
CA LEU A 425 -8.11 4.57 -11.66
C LEU A 425 -9.63 4.89 -11.70
N PRO A 426 -10.05 6.01 -12.34
CA PRO A 426 -11.44 6.49 -12.31
C PRO A 426 -12.46 5.48 -12.83
N ASP A 427 -12.08 4.67 -13.82
CA ASP A 427 -12.98 3.71 -14.47
C ASP A 427 -12.96 2.32 -13.80
N THR A 428 -12.05 2.09 -12.86
CA THR A 428 -11.94 0.81 -12.14
C THR A 428 -12.87 0.82 -10.92
N PRO A 429 -13.64 -0.26 -10.70
CA PRO A 429 -14.39 -0.44 -9.45
C PRO A 429 -13.45 -0.53 -8.25
N VAL A 430 -13.78 0.19 -7.18
CA VAL A 430 -13.00 0.20 -5.94
C VAL A 430 -13.90 -0.21 -4.79
N VAL A 431 -13.55 -1.32 -4.14
CA VAL A 431 -14.22 -1.81 -2.94
C VAL A 431 -13.25 -1.72 -1.77
N VAL A 432 -13.77 -1.24 -0.63
CA VAL A 432 -13.02 -1.16 0.62
C VAL A 432 -13.71 -2.03 1.65
N LEU A 433 -13.09 -3.17 1.98
CA LEU A 433 -13.57 -4.09 3.00
C LEU A 433 -12.97 -3.73 4.36
N HIS A 434 -13.82 -3.27 5.26
CA HIS A 434 -13.47 -2.77 6.59
C HIS A 434 -13.93 -3.72 7.69
N GLY A 435 -13.20 -3.71 8.82
CA GLY A 435 -13.82 -3.94 10.12
C GLY A 435 -14.47 -2.65 10.61
N ASP A 436 -15.60 -2.74 11.30
CA ASP A 436 -16.31 -1.61 11.93
C ASP A 436 -15.39 -0.61 12.67
N GLY A 437 -14.48 -1.10 13.51
CA GLY A 437 -13.54 -0.24 14.21
C GLY A 437 -12.60 0.47 13.24
N SER A 438 -12.04 -0.25 12.26
CA SER A 438 -11.11 0.34 11.29
C SER A 438 -11.74 1.43 10.44
N PHE A 439 -13.03 1.26 10.08
CA PHE A 439 -13.78 2.27 9.36
C PHE A 439 -13.90 3.56 10.16
N GLY A 440 -14.17 3.45 11.47
CA GLY A 440 -14.35 4.60 12.37
C GLY A 440 -13.20 5.61 12.41
N PHE A 441 -11.95 5.21 12.12
CA PHE A 441 -10.79 6.11 12.14
C PHE A 441 -10.89 7.25 11.12
N ASN A 442 -11.34 6.95 9.90
CA ASN A 442 -11.41 7.91 8.80
C ASN A 442 -12.79 7.93 8.14
N ALA A 443 -13.85 7.47 8.83
CA ALA A 443 -15.21 7.37 8.29
C ALA A 443 -15.71 8.69 7.69
N MET A 444 -15.28 9.83 8.25
CA MET A 444 -15.70 11.15 7.76
C MET A 444 -15.18 11.48 6.35
N GLU A 445 -14.22 10.72 5.83
CA GLU A 445 -13.82 10.83 4.41
C GLU A 445 -14.90 10.31 3.45
N MET A 446 -16.00 9.70 3.94
CA MET A 446 -17.18 9.44 3.10
C MET A 446 -17.80 10.73 2.60
N ASP A 447 -17.75 11.81 3.39
CA ASP A 447 -18.14 13.13 2.91
C ASP A 447 -17.19 13.59 1.78
N THR A 448 -15.88 13.34 1.88
CA THR A 448 -14.92 13.63 0.81
C THR A 448 -15.29 12.87 -0.46
N ALA A 449 -15.64 11.59 -0.34
CA ALA A 449 -16.11 10.77 -1.45
C ALA A 449 -17.36 11.38 -2.12
N ILE A 450 -18.31 11.87 -1.32
CA ILE A 450 -19.57 12.45 -1.80
C ILE A 450 -19.33 13.79 -2.49
N ARG A 451 -18.62 14.73 -1.85
CA ARG A 451 -18.32 16.05 -2.42
C ARG A 451 -17.58 15.96 -3.75
N HIS A 452 -16.63 15.03 -3.83
CA HIS A 452 -15.81 14.81 -5.03
C HIS A 452 -16.38 13.77 -6.00
N ARG A 453 -17.58 13.22 -5.71
CA ARG A 453 -18.28 12.21 -6.53
C ARG A 453 -17.40 11.03 -6.89
N LEU A 454 -16.74 10.43 -5.89
CA LEU A 454 -15.85 9.28 -6.04
C LEU A 454 -16.61 8.00 -5.66
N PRO A 455 -17.08 7.19 -6.62
CA PRO A 455 -17.90 6.01 -6.32
C PRO A 455 -17.03 4.86 -5.82
N VAL A 456 -16.75 4.90 -4.52
CA VAL A 456 -16.12 3.83 -3.75
C VAL A 456 -17.20 3.10 -2.95
N VAL A 457 -17.15 1.77 -2.93
CA VAL A 457 -18.07 0.94 -2.13
C VAL A 457 -17.36 0.46 -0.87
N CYS A 458 -17.78 0.96 0.29
CA CYS A 458 -17.30 0.51 1.60
C CYS A 458 -18.17 -0.62 2.13
N VAL A 459 -17.59 -1.81 2.28
CA VAL A 459 -18.23 -2.97 2.88
C VAL A 459 -17.72 -3.11 4.31
N ILE A 460 -18.60 -3.04 5.29
CA ILE A 460 -18.21 -3.05 6.71
C ILE A 460 -18.61 -4.39 7.31
N SER A 461 -17.61 -5.18 7.72
CA SER A 461 -17.79 -6.33 8.61
C SER A 461 -18.03 -5.80 10.02
N ASN A 462 -19.29 -5.67 10.40
CA ASN A 462 -19.73 -5.11 11.66
C ASN A 462 -19.97 -6.22 12.67
N ASN A 463 -18.95 -6.53 13.47
CA ASN A 463 -19.04 -7.49 14.56
C ASN A 463 -19.15 -6.80 15.94
N GLY A 464 -19.29 -5.48 15.95
CA GLY A 464 -19.51 -4.66 17.13
C GLY A 464 -18.29 -4.51 18.04
N GLY A 465 -17.06 -4.70 17.54
CA GLY A 465 -15.88 -4.53 18.39
C GLY A 465 -14.50 -4.84 17.82
N TRP A 466 -13.48 -4.26 18.45
CA TRP A 466 -12.07 -4.60 18.22
C TRP A 466 -11.78 -6.02 18.69
N THR A 467 -11.63 -6.98 17.78
CA THR A 467 -11.57 -8.43 18.13
C THR A 467 -12.73 -8.80 19.06
N ALA A 468 -13.95 -8.46 18.60
CA ALA A 468 -15.19 -8.64 19.34
C ALA A 468 -15.23 -10.01 20.03
N THR A 469 -15.77 -10.14 21.23
CA THR A 469 -15.85 -11.40 21.97
C THR A 469 -17.04 -11.35 22.91
N ASP A 470 -17.59 -12.52 23.22
CA ASP A 470 -18.57 -12.76 24.27
C ASP A 470 -18.08 -12.34 25.68
N ARG A 471 -16.76 -12.27 25.89
CA ARG A 471 -16.17 -11.84 27.16
C ARG A 471 -15.91 -10.34 27.17
N TYR A 472 -16.33 -9.66 28.24
CA TYR A 472 -15.98 -8.25 28.42
C TYR A 472 -14.46 -8.06 28.44
N LYS A 473 -13.98 -7.22 27.52
CA LYS A 473 -12.60 -6.75 27.45
C LYS A 473 -12.63 -5.23 27.30
N VAL A 474 -11.84 -4.54 28.12
CA VAL A 474 -11.79 -3.08 28.16
C VAL A 474 -11.47 -2.52 26.78
N GLY A 475 -12.28 -1.58 26.31
CA GLY A 475 -12.06 -0.85 25.06
C GLY A 475 -12.29 -1.66 23.78
N ARG A 476 -12.88 -2.87 23.84
CA ARG A 476 -13.14 -3.70 22.66
C ARG A 476 -14.58 -3.68 22.15
N HIS A 477 -15.54 -3.23 22.95
CA HIS A 477 -16.94 -3.19 22.54
C HIS A 477 -17.26 -1.83 21.91
N LEU A 478 -17.68 -1.85 20.64
CA LEU A 478 -18.11 -0.68 19.87
C LEU A 478 -19.63 -0.66 19.64
N GLY A 479 -20.28 -1.84 19.73
CA GLY A 479 -21.68 -2.02 19.38
C GLY A 479 -21.89 -1.97 17.86
N ASN A 480 -23.11 -2.32 17.43
CA ASN A 480 -23.45 -2.36 16.00
C ASN A 480 -23.84 -0.98 15.50
N VAL A 481 -22.83 -0.11 15.28
CA VAL A 481 -23.05 1.25 14.80
C VAL A 481 -23.70 1.22 13.41
N ARG A 482 -24.76 2.01 13.23
CA ARG A 482 -25.49 2.17 11.95
C ARG A 482 -24.80 3.17 11.03
N TYR A 483 -23.59 2.81 10.59
CA TYR A 483 -22.80 3.63 9.65
C TYR A 483 -23.53 3.90 8.34
N ASP A 484 -24.36 2.95 7.88
CA ASP A 484 -25.26 3.11 6.74
C ASP A 484 -26.18 4.34 6.89
N LEU A 485 -26.87 4.49 8.02
CA LEU A 485 -27.75 5.64 8.29
C LEU A 485 -26.95 6.95 8.47
N MET A 486 -25.78 6.89 9.12
CA MET A 486 -24.93 8.05 9.35
C MET A 486 -24.59 8.76 8.04
N PHE A 487 -24.26 8.00 7.00
CA PHE A 487 -23.84 8.56 5.71
C PHE A 487 -24.98 8.64 4.68
N GLU A 488 -26.07 7.89 4.83
CA GLU A 488 -27.30 8.10 4.07
C GLU A 488 -27.78 9.55 4.23
N ALA A 489 -27.71 10.07 5.46
CA ALA A 489 -28.10 11.44 5.80
C ALA A 489 -27.36 12.52 4.99
N ILE A 490 -26.18 12.22 4.44
CA ILE A 490 -25.39 13.14 3.62
C ILE A 490 -25.30 12.73 2.14
N GLY A 491 -26.10 11.75 1.70
CA GLY A 491 -26.26 11.38 0.28
C GLY A 491 -25.49 10.14 -0.18
N CYS A 492 -24.99 9.31 0.73
CA CYS A 492 -24.41 8.00 0.42
C CYS A 492 -25.48 7.01 -0.05
N HIS A 493 -25.13 6.09 -0.95
CA HIS A 493 -25.94 4.89 -1.14
C HIS A 493 -25.70 3.94 0.03
N SER A 494 -26.75 3.54 0.73
CA SER A 494 -26.61 2.82 1.99
C SER A 494 -27.43 1.52 2.00
N GLU A 495 -26.78 0.44 2.42
CA GLU A 495 -27.37 -0.89 2.60
C GLU A 495 -27.01 -1.38 4.01
N TYR A 496 -27.97 -2.00 4.69
CA TYR A 496 -27.77 -2.67 5.98
C TYR A 496 -28.21 -4.12 5.86
N VAL A 497 -27.31 -5.05 6.16
CA VAL A 497 -27.50 -6.47 5.86
C VAL A 497 -27.24 -7.33 7.09
N GLU A 498 -28.21 -8.16 7.43
CA GLU A 498 -28.12 -9.16 8.50
C GLU A 498 -28.20 -10.59 7.97
N ASP A 499 -28.93 -10.80 6.87
CA ASP A 499 -29.05 -12.10 6.24
C ASP A 499 -27.91 -12.32 5.22
N PRO A 500 -27.15 -13.43 5.32
CA PRO A 500 -26.14 -13.79 4.34
C PRO A 500 -26.63 -13.73 2.88
N GLU A 501 -27.86 -14.15 2.58
CA GLU A 501 -28.40 -14.17 1.19
C GLU A 501 -28.59 -12.78 0.59
N GLN A 502 -28.63 -11.73 1.42
CA GLN A 502 -28.84 -10.35 0.97
C GLN A 502 -27.54 -9.61 0.63
N VAL A 503 -26.38 -10.17 0.98
CA VAL A 503 -25.08 -9.51 0.79
C VAL A 503 -24.76 -9.31 -0.69
N GLY A 504 -24.77 -10.36 -1.51
CA GLY A 504 -24.53 -10.27 -2.96
C GLY A 504 -25.44 -9.25 -3.64
N PRO A 505 -26.78 -9.36 -3.51
CA PRO A 505 -27.71 -8.37 -4.07
C PRO A 505 -27.47 -6.93 -3.60
N ALA A 506 -27.05 -6.72 -2.34
CA ALA A 506 -26.71 -5.39 -1.84
C ALA A 506 -25.42 -4.84 -2.47
N LEU A 507 -24.39 -5.68 -2.63
CA LEU A 507 -23.14 -5.32 -3.30
C LEU A 507 -23.37 -4.95 -4.77
N GLU A 508 -24.20 -5.72 -5.48
CA GLU A 508 -24.56 -5.43 -6.88
C GLU A 508 -25.24 -4.07 -7.02
N ARG A 509 -26.22 -3.76 -6.16
CA ARG A 509 -26.89 -2.44 -6.15
C ARG A 509 -25.92 -1.31 -5.81
N ALA A 510 -25.04 -1.51 -4.83
CA ALA A 510 -24.04 -0.53 -4.42
C ALA A 510 -23.08 -0.22 -5.57
N LEU A 511 -22.54 -1.24 -6.24
CA LEU A 511 -21.66 -1.10 -7.40
C LEU A 511 -22.36 -0.43 -8.59
N ALA A 512 -23.60 -0.83 -8.88
CA ALA A 512 -24.39 -0.28 -9.98
C ALA A 512 -24.86 1.18 -9.74
N SER A 513 -24.88 1.64 -8.49
CA SER A 513 -25.39 2.97 -8.13
C SER A 513 -24.58 4.12 -8.73
N GLY A 514 -23.29 3.89 -9.03
CA GLY A 514 -22.36 4.94 -9.46
C GLY A 514 -22.13 6.02 -8.39
N LYS A 515 -22.46 5.76 -7.12
CA LYS A 515 -22.31 6.65 -5.98
C LYS A 515 -21.29 6.10 -4.98
N PRO A 516 -20.73 6.94 -4.09
CA PRO A 516 -20.15 6.44 -2.86
C PRO A 516 -21.19 5.60 -2.11
N ALA A 517 -20.80 4.43 -1.62
CA ALA A 517 -21.73 3.48 -1.02
C ALA A 517 -21.19 2.88 0.28
N ILE A 518 -22.11 2.55 1.19
CA ILE A 518 -21.84 1.74 2.38
C ILE A 518 -22.74 0.51 2.36
N VAL A 519 -22.14 -0.66 2.52
CA VAL A 519 -22.83 -1.93 2.78
C VAL A 519 -22.41 -2.38 4.18
N ASN A 520 -23.25 -2.08 5.17
CA ASN A 520 -23.00 -2.36 6.58
C ASN A 520 -23.53 -3.76 6.92
N VAL A 521 -22.63 -4.72 7.13
CA VAL A 521 -22.97 -6.15 7.23
C VAL A 521 -22.74 -6.63 8.66
N ILE A 522 -23.78 -7.12 9.32
CA ILE A 522 -23.64 -7.73 10.65
C ILE A 522 -22.92 -9.08 10.52
N THR A 523 -21.83 -9.23 11.26
CA THR A 523 -20.98 -10.44 11.24
C THR A 523 -20.79 -11.01 12.64
N ASP A 524 -20.48 -12.29 12.71
CA ASP A 524 -20.34 -13.05 13.94
C ASP A 524 -19.22 -12.48 14.84
N PRO A 525 -19.54 -11.96 16.05
CA PRO A 525 -18.54 -11.48 17.01
C PRO A 525 -17.66 -12.59 17.59
N SER A 526 -18.07 -13.86 17.49
CA SER A 526 -17.31 -14.98 18.03
C SER A 526 -16.27 -15.55 17.04
N ALA A 527 -16.36 -15.19 15.76
CA ALA A 527 -15.48 -15.71 14.72
C ALA A 527 -14.03 -15.27 14.92
N ARG A 528 -13.08 -16.21 14.91
CA ARG A 528 -11.65 -15.94 15.09
C ARG A 528 -10.81 -16.41 13.91
N ALA A 529 -10.09 -15.48 13.32
CA ALA A 529 -9.08 -15.83 12.34
C ALA A 529 -7.86 -16.46 13.04
N GLN A 530 -7.28 -17.52 12.47
CA GLN A 530 -6.00 -18.04 12.94
C GLN A 530 -4.91 -16.98 12.72
N GLN A 531 -4.28 -16.52 13.79
CA GLN A 531 -3.21 -15.53 13.75
C GLN A 531 -1.85 -16.18 14.08
N VAL A 532 -0.80 -15.70 13.43
CA VAL A 532 0.59 -15.97 13.85
C VAL A 532 0.85 -15.08 15.07
N ARG A 533 1.34 -15.66 16.17
CA ARG A 533 1.68 -14.88 17.37
C ARG A 533 2.85 -13.95 17.08
N PHE A 534 2.65 -12.63 17.21
CA PHE A 534 3.69 -11.62 16.96
C PHE A 534 4.65 -11.41 18.14
N ALA A 535 4.27 -11.87 19.32
CA ALA A 535 5.06 -11.82 20.55
C ALA A 535 4.62 -12.92 21.52
N ASN A 536 5.33 -13.06 22.64
CA ASN A 536 4.97 -13.97 23.73
C ASN A 536 3.63 -13.60 24.42
N TYR A 537 3.03 -12.46 24.07
CA TYR A 537 1.68 -12.08 24.48
C TYR A 537 0.72 -12.13 23.28
N SER A 538 -0.50 -12.64 23.50
CA SER A 538 -1.59 -12.56 22.52
C SER A 538 -2.34 -11.25 22.69
N THR A 539 -2.51 -10.50 21.61
CA THR A 539 -3.42 -9.34 21.54
C THR A 539 -4.88 -9.78 21.40
#